data_AF-A0AAW1PM83-F1
#
_entry.id   AF-A0AAW1PM83-F1
#
_cell.length_a   1.000
_cell.length_b   1.000
_cell.length_c   1.000
_cell.angle_alpha   90.00
_cell.angle_beta   90.00
_cell.angle_gamma   90.00
#
_symmetry.space_group_name_H-M   'P 1'
#
loop_
_entity.id
_entity.type
_entity.pdbx_description
1 polymer ?
#
loop_
_entity_poly.entity_id
_entity_poly.type
_entity_poly.pdbx_seq_one_letter_code
_entity_poly.pdbx_strand_id
1 'polypeptide(L)'
;MAEVLGPPSDRHVAVAYQSSAPASKPPVSAPAHLWDDLRREARRLESELDMRLAVFAKLISSSEREFRHTGETGLAAEQMAQSKADEIERLLDRLSDVNSSMSSQLTGASDSHAHAVARHRDILAETSQEARRLISSLGAARDRAGLMAGSTESSPLVRP
;
A
#
# COMPACT_ATOMS: atom_id res chain seq x y z
N MET A 1 21.75 50.70 61.47
CA MET A 1 20.91 51.82 60.99
C MET A 1 21.84 52.95 60.56
N ALA A 2 22.13 53.06 59.26
CA ALA A 2 22.40 54.30 58.51
C ALA A 2 23.11 53.94 57.19
N GLU A 3 22.29 53.92 56.16
CA GLU A 3 22.59 53.70 54.75
C GLU A 3 23.27 54.95 54.16
N VAL A 4 24.42 54.78 53.50
CA VAL A 4 25.08 55.86 52.75
C VAL A 4 24.55 55.81 51.32
N LEU A 5 23.65 56.73 51.00
CA LEU A 5 23.11 56.98 49.66
C LEU A 5 23.95 58.09 48.99
N GLY A 6 24.71 57.76 47.96
CA GLY A 6 25.36 58.71 47.06
C GLY A 6 24.49 59.03 45.83
N PRO A 7 24.54 60.26 45.27
CA PRO A 7 23.62 60.70 44.21
C PRO A 7 24.06 60.29 42.79
N PRO A 8 23.15 60.34 41.79
CA PRO A 8 23.40 59.88 40.42
C PRO A 8 23.80 61.03 39.48
N SER A 9 24.70 60.76 38.54
CA SER A 9 24.79 61.52 37.28
C SER A 9 25.53 60.77 36.19
N ASP A 10 24.72 60.33 35.22
CA ASP A 10 24.88 60.48 33.79
C ASP A 10 26.26 60.22 33.16
N ARG A 11 26.41 59.04 32.55
CA ARG A 11 27.25 58.87 31.36
C ARG A 11 26.59 57.89 30.39
N HIS A 12 25.99 58.43 29.34
CA HIS A 12 25.72 57.74 28.10
C HIS A 12 27.01 57.07 27.56
N VAL A 13 27.00 55.75 27.40
CA VAL A 13 27.92 55.05 26.49
C VAL A 13 27.11 53.99 25.74
N ALA A 14 27.01 54.18 24.44
CA ALA A 14 26.51 53.21 23.48
C ALA A 14 27.33 51.92 23.56
N VAL A 15 26.66 50.79 23.79
CA VAL A 15 27.23 49.46 23.55
C VAL A 15 26.32 48.73 22.59
N ALA A 16 26.90 48.51 21.42
CA ALA A 16 26.59 47.56 20.37
C ALA A 16 25.37 46.64 20.57
N TYR A 17 24.49 46.71 19.58
CA TYR A 17 23.60 45.62 19.19
C TYR A 17 24.47 44.40 18.85
N GLN A 18 24.74 43.55 19.84
CA GLN A 18 25.20 42.20 19.56
C GLN A 18 24.05 41.53 18.81
N SER A 19 24.24 41.37 17.50
CA SER A 19 23.40 40.56 16.64
C SER A 19 23.31 39.16 17.24
N SER A 20 22.23 38.89 17.98
CA SER A 20 21.87 37.53 18.36
C SER A 20 21.34 36.87 17.10
N ALA A 21 22.26 36.24 16.37
CA ALA A 21 21.93 35.37 15.25
C ALA A 21 20.89 34.34 15.75
N PRO A 22 19.80 34.09 15.00
CA PRO A 22 18.86 33.05 15.38
C PRO A 22 19.64 31.74 15.45
N ALA A 23 19.56 31.09 16.63
CA ALA A 23 20.13 29.79 16.89
C ALA A 23 19.93 28.88 15.66
N SER A 24 21.05 28.39 15.11
CA SER A 24 21.03 27.39 14.06
C SER A 24 20.14 26.25 14.51
N LYS A 25 19.01 26.07 13.81
CA LYS A 25 18.19 24.86 13.92
C LYS A 25 19.14 23.66 13.77
N PRO A 26 19.16 22.70 14.70
CA PRO A 26 19.92 21.48 14.48
C PRO A 26 19.32 20.76 13.24
N PRO A 27 20.11 20.49 12.17
CA PRO A 27 19.59 19.77 11.02
C PRO A 27 19.75 18.26 11.25
N VAL A 28 18.98 17.67 12.18
CA VAL A 28 18.96 16.22 12.35
C VAL A 28 17.58 15.73 12.84
N SER A 29 16.58 15.75 11.97
CA SER A 29 15.40 14.88 12.09
C SER A 29 15.21 14.05 10.82
N ALA A 30 16.29 13.38 10.39
CA ALA A 30 16.28 12.51 9.22
C ALA A 30 15.53 11.14 9.38
N PRO A 31 15.20 10.60 10.57
CA PRO A 31 14.45 9.34 10.66
C PRO A 31 12.91 9.50 10.63
N ALA A 32 12.38 10.59 11.20
CA ALA A 32 10.92 10.78 11.32
C ALA A 32 10.25 10.93 9.95
N HIS A 33 10.89 11.66 9.03
CA HIS A 33 10.39 11.82 7.66
C HIS A 33 10.35 10.48 6.91
N LEU A 34 11.38 9.64 7.04
CA LEU A 34 11.44 8.34 6.36
C LEU A 34 10.35 7.37 6.85
N TRP A 35 10.13 7.32 8.16
CA TRP A 35 9.05 6.52 8.74
C TRP A 35 7.66 6.99 8.26
N ASP A 36 7.42 8.30 8.31
CA ASP A 36 6.14 8.87 7.87
C ASP A 36 5.92 8.68 6.36
N ASP A 37 6.98 8.73 5.55
CA ASP A 37 6.93 8.46 4.11
C ASP A 37 6.57 7.00 3.82
N LEU A 38 7.19 6.04 4.53
CA LEU A 38 6.82 4.63 4.39
C LEU A 38 5.37 4.37 4.79
N ARG A 39 4.88 4.99 5.86
CA ARG A 39 3.46 4.89 6.26
C ARG A 39 2.50 5.49 5.25
N ARG A 40 2.87 6.62 4.63
CA ARG A 40 2.08 7.22 3.54
C ARG A 40 2.03 6.29 2.34
N GLU A 41 3.16 5.73 1.95
CA GLU A 41 3.25 4.81 0.83
C GLU A 41 2.49 3.50 1.08
N ALA A 42 2.60 2.91 2.28
CA ALA A 42 1.83 1.72 2.66
C ALA A 42 0.32 1.95 2.49
N ARG A 43 -0.20 3.06 3.04
CA ARG A 43 -1.64 3.40 2.90
C ARG A 43 -2.06 3.65 1.46
N ARG A 44 -1.18 4.23 0.65
CA ARG A 44 -1.43 4.45 -0.79
C ARG A 44 -1.54 3.10 -1.51
N LEU A 45 -0.61 2.19 -1.27
CA LEU A 45 -0.59 0.85 -1.86
C LEU A 45 -1.79 0.01 -1.41
N GLU A 46 -2.15 0.06 -0.13
CA GLU A 46 -3.36 -0.59 0.41
C GLU A 46 -4.62 -0.09 -0.32
N SER A 47 -4.79 1.23 -0.42
CA SER A 47 -5.94 1.83 -1.11
C SER A 47 -5.99 1.43 -2.59
N GLU A 48 -4.82 1.40 -3.24
CA GLU A 48 -4.71 1.00 -4.65
C GLU A 48 -5.02 -0.49 -4.85
N LEU A 49 -4.56 -1.35 -3.94
CA LEU A 49 -4.90 -2.78 -3.92
C LEU A 49 -6.40 -2.99 -3.77
N ASP A 50 -7.05 -2.32 -2.82
CA ASP A 50 -8.50 -2.47 -2.58
C ASP A 50 -9.31 -2.10 -3.83
N MET A 51 -8.98 -0.99 -4.49
CA MET A 51 -9.65 -0.59 -5.73
C MET A 51 -9.44 -1.62 -6.85
N ARG A 52 -8.22 -2.13 -7.01
CA ARG A 52 -7.91 -3.13 -8.03
C ARG A 52 -8.60 -4.46 -7.77
N LEU A 53 -8.62 -4.92 -6.52
CA LEU A 53 -9.34 -6.14 -6.11
C LEU A 53 -10.83 -6.02 -6.39
N ALA A 54 -11.46 -4.87 -6.09
CA ALA A 54 -12.88 -4.65 -6.38
C ALA A 54 -13.19 -4.74 -7.88
N VAL A 55 -12.36 -4.11 -8.72
CA VAL A 55 -12.50 -4.20 -10.19
C VAL A 55 -12.26 -5.63 -10.69
N PHE A 56 -11.25 -6.31 -10.15
CA PHE A 56 -10.90 -7.67 -10.52
C PHE A 56 -12.00 -8.68 -10.15
N ALA A 57 -12.57 -8.58 -8.95
CA ALA A 57 -13.71 -9.38 -8.52
C ALA A 57 -14.93 -9.19 -9.44
N LYS A 58 -15.17 -7.95 -9.89
CA LYS A 58 -16.23 -7.64 -10.84
C LYS A 58 -15.97 -8.24 -12.21
N LEU A 59 -14.71 -8.24 -12.67
CA LEU A 59 -14.30 -8.85 -13.93
C LEU A 59 -14.52 -10.37 -13.91
N ILE A 60 -14.10 -11.05 -12.84
CA ILE A 60 -14.36 -12.49 -12.63
C ILE A 60 -15.86 -12.77 -12.70
N SER A 61 -16.66 -12.02 -11.93
CA SER A 61 -18.12 -12.19 -11.89
C SER A 61 -18.78 -11.91 -13.25
N SER A 62 -18.24 -10.97 -14.04
CA SER A 62 -18.73 -10.66 -15.37
C SER A 62 -18.42 -11.78 -16.36
N SER A 63 -17.19 -12.29 -16.33
CA SER A 63 -16.74 -13.40 -17.18
C SER A 63 -17.54 -14.67 -16.92
N GLU A 64 -17.83 -14.99 -15.65
CA GLU A 64 -18.68 -16.13 -15.31
C GLU A 64 -20.11 -15.99 -15.85
N ARG A 65 -20.69 -14.79 -15.79
CA ARG A 65 -22.02 -14.54 -16.35
C ARG A 65 -22.01 -14.67 -17.87
N GLU A 66 -21.04 -14.06 -18.53
CA GLU A 66 -20.90 -14.11 -19.99
C GLU A 66 -20.76 -15.55 -20.48
N PHE A 67 -19.93 -16.36 -19.81
CA PHE A 67 -19.80 -17.78 -20.09
C PHE A 67 -21.12 -18.54 -19.93
N ARG A 68 -21.92 -18.25 -18.89
CA ARG A 68 -23.23 -18.89 -18.68
C ARG A 68 -24.25 -18.52 -19.76
N HIS A 69 -24.12 -17.35 -20.37
CA HIS A 69 -25.04 -16.87 -21.41
C HIS A 69 -24.65 -17.31 -22.81
N THR A 70 -23.35 -17.31 -23.13
CA THR A 70 -22.83 -17.53 -24.48
C THR A 70 -22.16 -18.88 -24.65
N GLY A 71 -21.76 -19.54 -23.54
CA GLY A 71 -20.94 -20.75 -23.57
C GLY A 71 -19.47 -20.49 -23.84
N GLU A 72 -19.05 -19.23 -24.00
CA GLU A 72 -17.70 -18.85 -24.38
C GLU A 72 -17.13 -17.81 -23.41
N THR A 73 -15.84 -17.93 -23.09
CA THR A 73 -15.08 -16.86 -22.44
C THR A 73 -14.18 -16.22 -23.48
N GLY A 74 -14.38 -14.93 -23.76
CA GLY A 74 -13.54 -14.24 -24.74
C GLY A 74 -12.08 -14.19 -24.32
N LEU A 75 -11.16 -14.63 -25.20
CA LEU A 75 -9.70 -14.60 -24.97
C LEU A 75 -9.16 -13.22 -24.55
N ALA A 76 -9.81 -12.15 -24.98
CA ALA A 76 -9.46 -10.78 -24.57
C ALA A 76 -9.78 -10.51 -23.10
N ALA A 77 -10.92 -11.00 -22.60
CA ALA A 77 -11.32 -10.86 -21.20
C ALA A 77 -10.40 -11.68 -20.28
N GLU A 78 -9.98 -12.87 -20.73
CA GLU A 78 -9.03 -13.71 -20.01
C GLU A 78 -7.65 -13.06 -19.91
N GLN A 79 -7.10 -12.55 -21.01
CA GLN A 79 -5.84 -11.81 -21.00
C GLN A 79 -5.91 -10.57 -20.10
N MET A 80 -7.04 -9.85 -20.13
CA MET A 80 -7.26 -8.71 -19.24
C MET A 80 -7.29 -9.14 -17.77
N ALA A 81 -7.94 -10.26 -17.46
CA ALA A 81 -7.98 -10.80 -16.10
C ALA A 81 -6.58 -11.23 -15.63
N GLN A 82 -5.81 -11.93 -16.46
CA GLN A 82 -4.44 -12.30 -16.14
C GLN A 82 -3.56 -11.07 -15.91
N SER A 83 -3.64 -10.06 -16.78
CA SER A 83 -2.89 -8.81 -16.60
C SER A 83 -3.24 -8.11 -15.28
N LYS A 84 -4.50 -8.18 -14.84
CA LYS A 84 -4.94 -7.60 -13.56
C LYS A 84 -4.44 -8.41 -12.37
N ALA A 85 -4.39 -9.74 -12.48
CA ALA A 85 -3.78 -10.60 -11.47
C ALA A 85 -2.29 -10.25 -11.28
N ASP A 86 -1.52 -10.16 -12.37
CA ASP A 86 -0.11 -9.78 -12.31
C ASP A 86 0.10 -8.38 -11.71
N GLU A 87 -0.82 -7.43 -11.97
CA GLU A 87 -0.79 -6.09 -11.38
C GLU A 87 -0.98 -6.13 -9.85
N ILE A 88 -1.88 -6.99 -9.37
CA ILE A 88 -2.16 -7.18 -7.94
C ILE A 88 -0.96 -7.82 -7.25
N GLU A 89 -0.36 -8.86 -7.86
CA GLU A 89 0.84 -9.51 -7.31
C GLU A 89 2.01 -8.51 -7.14
N ARG A 90 2.29 -7.70 -8.16
CA ARG A 90 3.34 -6.66 -8.07
C ARG A 90 3.08 -5.64 -6.95
N LEU A 91 1.83 -5.27 -6.72
CA LEU A 91 1.50 -4.36 -5.62
C LEU A 91 1.63 -5.02 -4.24
N LEU A 92 1.27 -6.30 -4.12
CA LEU A 92 1.46 -7.07 -2.90
C LEU A 92 2.94 -7.19 -2.54
N ASP A 93 3.79 -7.50 -3.52
CA ASP A 93 5.24 -7.55 -3.35
C ASP A 93 5.77 -6.18 -2.87
N ARG A 94 5.34 -5.10 -3.52
CA ARG A 94 5.74 -3.75 -3.12
C ARG A 94 5.28 -3.39 -1.70
N LEU A 95 4.06 -3.74 -1.31
CA LEU A 95 3.55 -3.50 0.04
C LEU A 95 4.32 -4.33 1.07
N SER A 96 4.70 -5.56 0.73
CA SER A 96 5.57 -6.42 1.55
C SER A 96 6.96 -5.80 1.77
N ASP A 97 7.56 -5.23 0.72
CA ASP A 97 8.85 -4.54 0.81
C ASP A 97 8.78 -3.29 1.71
N VAL A 98 7.72 -2.49 1.56
CA VAL A 98 7.47 -1.31 2.40
C VAL A 98 7.25 -1.73 3.85
N ASN A 99 6.48 -2.80 4.11
CA ASN A 99 6.29 -3.36 5.44
C ASN A 99 7.59 -3.87 6.05
N SER A 100 8.45 -4.52 5.26
CA SER A 100 9.77 -4.97 5.70
C SER A 100 10.68 -3.79 6.05
N SER A 101 10.64 -2.72 5.26
CA SER A 101 11.38 -1.48 5.50
C SER A 101 10.88 -0.71 6.73
N MET A 102 9.57 -0.74 7.00
CA MET A 102 9.02 -0.21 8.26
C MET A 102 9.48 -1.06 9.45
N SER A 103 9.50 -2.39 9.28
CA SER A 103 9.91 -3.33 10.32
C SER A 103 11.39 -3.20 10.69
N SER A 104 12.27 -2.88 9.74
CA SER A 104 13.70 -2.64 10.04
C SER A 104 13.93 -1.37 10.85
N GLN A 105 12.99 -0.41 10.81
CA GLN A 105 13.07 0.82 11.61
C GLN A 105 12.56 0.64 13.04
N LEU A 106 12.12 -0.56 13.44
CA LEU A 106 11.57 -0.79 14.79
C LEU A 106 12.62 -0.82 15.91
N THR A 107 13.90 -0.97 15.59
CA THR A 107 14.97 -1.01 16.59
C THR A 107 15.12 0.34 17.28
N GLY A 108 14.71 0.43 18.54
CA GLY A 108 14.69 1.70 19.30
C GLY A 108 13.51 2.61 18.96
N ALA A 109 12.50 2.11 18.25
CA ALA A 109 11.29 2.85 17.92
C ALA A 109 10.27 2.85 19.07
N SER A 110 9.31 3.76 18.99
CA SER A 110 8.20 3.85 19.96
C SER A 110 7.22 2.67 19.82
N ASP A 111 6.50 2.36 20.90
CA ASP A 111 5.41 1.36 20.88
C ASP A 111 4.36 1.69 19.80
N SER A 112 4.10 2.98 19.55
CA SER A 112 3.23 3.44 18.46
C SER A 112 3.70 3.00 17.08
N HIS A 113 5.02 2.93 16.84
CA HIS A 113 5.56 2.43 15.57
C HIS A 113 5.37 0.91 15.47
N ALA A 114 5.61 0.18 16.57
CA ALA A 114 5.38 -1.27 16.63
C ALA A 114 3.92 -1.64 16.34
N HIS A 115 2.97 -0.91 16.94
CA HIS A 115 1.55 -1.09 16.67
C HIS A 115 1.18 -0.77 15.22
N ALA A 116 1.75 0.29 14.64
CA ALA A 116 1.49 0.64 13.24
C ALA A 116 2.01 -0.45 12.28
N VAL A 117 3.23 -0.98 12.48
CA VAL A 117 3.76 -2.09 11.66
C VAL A 117 2.89 -3.33 11.80
N ALA A 118 2.47 -3.68 13.02
CA ALA A 118 1.58 -4.81 13.23
C ALA A 118 0.28 -4.66 12.41
N ARG A 119 -0.35 -3.48 12.46
CA ARG A 119 -1.57 -3.23 11.69
C ARG A 119 -1.36 -3.34 10.19
N HIS A 120 -0.27 -2.79 9.65
CA HIS A 120 0.03 -2.89 8.22
C HIS A 120 0.31 -4.34 7.77
N ARG A 121 0.88 -5.17 8.65
CA ARG A 121 1.04 -6.61 8.38
C ARG A 121 -0.30 -7.35 8.36
N ASP A 122 -1.20 -7.03 9.28
CA ASP A 122 -2.54 -7.63 9.31
C ASP A 122 -3.32 -7.29 8.04
N ILE A 123 -3.30 -6.01 7.63
CA ILE A 123 -3.93 -5.56 6.37
C ILE A 123 -3.32 -6.30 5.19
N LEU A 124 -1.99 -6.37 5.07
CA LEU A 124 -1.33 -7.10 3.99
C LEU A 124 -1.76 -8.58 3.96
N ALA A 125 -1.88 -9.23 5.12
CA ALA A 125 -2.29 -10.63 5.20
C ALA A 125 -3.74 -10.82 4.70
N GLU A 126 -4.66 -9.96 5.14
CA GLU A 126 -6.07 -9.94 4.71
C GLU A 126 -6.18 -9.69 3.19
N THR A 127 -5.55 -8.63 2.70
CA THR A 127 -5.55 -8.27 1.27
C THR A 127 -4.92 -9.36 0.41
N SER A 128 -3.82 -9.98 0.87
CA SER A 128 -3.18 -11.09 0.16
C SER A 128 -4.07 -12.34 0.12
N GLN A 129 -4.80 -12.62 1.21
CA GLN A 129 -5.74 -13.74 1.25
C GLN A 129 -6.88 -13.53 0.24
N GLU A 130 -7.43 -12.33 0.18
CA GLU A 130 -8.49 -12.00 -0.78
C GLU A 130 -7.97 -12.06 -2.23
N ALA A 131 -6.79 -11.52 -2.50
CA ALA A 131 -6.16 -11.63 -3.83
C ALA A 131 -6.03 -13.09 -4.28
N ARG A 132 -5.49 -13.96 -3.42
CA ARG A 132 -5.37 -15.40 -3.71
C ARG A 132 -6.71 -16.06 -3.95
N ARG A 133 -7.74 -15.69 -3.19
CA ARG A 133 -9.11 -16.19 -3.37
C ARG A 133 -9.65 -15.81 -4.75
N LEU A 134 -9.51 -14.55 -5.16
CA LEU A 134 -9.97 -14.08 -6.47
C LEU A 134 -9.20 -14.75 -7.62
N ILE A 135 -7.88 -14.85 -7.53
CA ILE A 135 -7.05 -15.53 -8.54
C ILE A 135 -7.45 -17.00 -8.68
N SER A 136 -7.69 -17.69 -7.55
CA SER A 136 -8.18 -19.08 -7.57
C SER A 136 -9.56 -19.20 -8.20
N SER A 137 -10.45 -18.24 -7.94
CA SER A 137 -11.79 -18.19 -8.56
C SER A 137 -11.72 -17.99 -10.07
N LEU A 138 -10.79 -17.16 -10.55
CA LEU A 138 -10.54 -17.00 -11.99
C LEU A 138 -10.08 -18.31 -12.62
N GLY A 139 -9.11 -19.00 -12.01
CA GLY A 139 -8.64 -20.31 -12.47
C GLY A 139 -9.76 -21.34 -12.55
N ALA A 140 -10.59 -21.42 -11.50
CA ALA A 140 -11.74 -22.32 -11.47
C ALA A 140 -12.82 -21.95 -12.52
N ALA A 141 -13.02 -20.66 -12.79
CA ALA A 141 -13.92 -20.21 -13.87
C ALA A 141 -13.41 -20.63 -15.25
N ARG A 142 -12.09 -20.52 -15.48
CA ARG A 142 -11.43 -20.96 -16.72
C ARG A 142 -11.53 -22.47 -16.91
N ASP A 143 -11.23 -23.25 -15.88
CA ASP A 143 -11.24 -24.71 -15.98
C ASP A 143 -12.66 -25.23 -16.28
N ARG A 144 -13.70 -24.60 -15.71
CA ARG A 144 -15.10 -24.87 -16.09
C ARG A 144 -15.38 -24.56 -17.56
N ALA A 145 -14.82 -23.46 -18.09
CA ALA A 145 -14.97 -23.11 -19.50
C ALA A 145 -14.30 -24.13 -20.43
N GLY A 146 -13.08 -24.55 -20.10
CA GLY A 146 -12.34 -25.55 -20.88
C GLY A 146 -13.00 -26.92 -20.92
N LEU A 147 -13.55 -27.40 -19.80
CA LEU A 147 -14.23 -28.70 -19.74
C LEU A 147 -15.51 -28.75 -20.60
N MET A 148 -16.28 -27.65 -20.65
CA MET A 148 -17.49 -27.57 -21.48
C MET A 148 -17.15 -27.49 -22.97
N ALA A 149 -16.11 -26.73 -23.35
CA ALA A 149 -15.65 -26.63 -24.73
C ALA A 149 -15.12 -27.98 -25.27
N GLY A 150 -14.40 -28.76 -24.46
CA GLY A 150 -13.93 -30.08 -24.87
C GLY A 150 -15.05 -31.14 -25.00
N SER A 151 -16.19 -30.92 -24.33
CA SER A 151 -17.32 -31.86 -24.36
C SER A 151 -18.19 -31.72 -25.60
N THR A 152 -18.21 -30.56 -26.26
CA THR A 152 -19.01 -30.32 -27.47
C THR A 152 -18.35 -30.84 -28.76
N GLU A 153 -17.04 -31.10 -28.74
CA GLU A 153 -16.30 -31.60 -29.91
C GLU A 153 -16.33 -33.14 -30.04
N SER A 154 -16.84 -33.85 -29.03
CA SER A 154 -16.93 -35.32 -29.01
C SER A 154 -18.30 -35.83 -29.49
N SER A 155 -18.62 -35.64 -30.77
CA SER A 155 -19.64 -36.45 -31.47
C SER A 155 -19.41 -36.49 -32.98
N PRO A 156 -18.55 -37.40 -33.49
CA PRO A 156 -18.60 -37.78 -34.88
C PRO A 156 -19.82 -38.67 -35.10
N LEU A 157 -20.91 -38.07 -35.54
CA LEU A 157 -22.06 -38.76 -36.11
C LEU A 157 -21.62 -39.42 -37.42
N VAL A 158 -21.19 -40.68 -37.37
CA VAL A 158 -21.06 -41.53 -38.56
C VAL A 158 -22.03 -42.69 -38.38
N ARG A 159 -23.21 -42.53 -39.01
CA ARG A 159 -24.16 -43.62 -39.26
C ARG A 159 -23.85 -44.21 -40.64
N PRO A 160 -23.72 -45.53 -40.75
CA PRO A 160 -24.37 -46.26 -41.82
C PRO A 160 -25.55 -47.09 -41.30
#